data_AF-A0A939QBN8-F1
#
_entry.id   AF-A0A939QBN8-F1
#
_cell.length_a   1.000
_cell.length_b   1.000
_cell.length_c   1.000
_cell.angle_alpha   90.00
_cell.angle_beta   90.00
_cell.angle_gamma   90.00
#
_symmetry.space_group_name_H-M   'P 1'
#
loop_
_entity.id
_entity.type
_entity.pdbx_description
1 polymer ?
#
loop_
_entity_poly.entity_id
_entity_poly.type
_entity_poly.pdbx_seq_one_letter_code
_entity_poly.pdbx_strand_id
1 'polypeptide(L)'
;MDVRALALAGLFVLLGALVPAEIPRVSRIGRISSSLSPWAASASPRSPGFAVPASPRPPAVSGALSGSGRVAARLKSYRALRYEGVVGQSSWHACGPAVLATYLTYYVGQETSEAEMIELITGAGSEGAPAGGAGAGASLLDLKRALAAKGIAAAGYRVDAEALLAYFQRGGPPLILHVTRPQHHFLLAIGPVPGKRGGAVELLVADPSYGRRLVRPEELESHWGFLGYVLVPVPLEPLLRRVQERQVAALAREGERLRFLQAVGRWGV
;
A
#
# COMPACT_ATOMS: atom_id res chain seq x y z
N MET A 1 13.06 44.47 30.00
CA MET A 1 13.61 43.19 29.53
C MET A 1 12.47 42.20 29.63
N ASP A 2 11.92 41.83 28.48
CA ASP A 2 10.56 41.29 28.35
C ASP A 2 10.61 39.78 28.08
N VAL A 3 9.86 39.02 28.87
CA VAL A 3 9.95 37.56 28.99
C VAL A 3 8.79 36.92 28.22
N ARG A 4 8.88 36.90 26.89
CA ARG A 4 7.88 36.23 26.02
C ARG A 4 8.48 35.75 24.70
N ALA A 5 9.16 34.59 24.70
CA ALA A 5 9.42 33.82 23.47
C ALA A 5 9.88 32.38 23.80
N LEU A 6 9.03 31.57 24.43
CA LEU A 6 9.18 30.12 24.47
C LEU A 6 7.81 29.49 24.74
N ALA A 7 7.52 28.41 24.02
CA ALA A 7 6.35 27.53 24.10
C ALA A 7 5.26 27.74 23.03
N LEU A 8 5.45 27.15 21.85
CA LEU A 8 4.38 26.56 21.05
C LEU A 8 4.84 25.21 20.50
N ALA A 9 4.95 24.24 21.41
CA ALA A 9 4.97 22.83 21.08
C ALA A 9 4.07 22.13 22.11
N GLY A 10 2.94 21.58 21.63
CA GLY A 10 2.08 20.70 22.40
C GLY A 10 0.80 21.35 22.92
N LEU A 11 -0.28 21.25 22.14
CA LEU A 11 -1.64 21.06 22.67
C LEU A 11 -2.59 20.76 21.49
N PHE A 12 -2.86 19.49 21.17
CA PHE A 12 -4.10 19.10 20.47
C PHE A 12 -4.34 17.60 20.66
N VAL A 13 -4.64 17.22 21.91
CA VAL A 13 -5.42 16.04 22.24
C VAL A 13 -6.41 16.47 23.33
N LEU A 14 -7.65 15.99 23.21
CA LEU A 14 -8.86 16.20 24.04
C LEU A 14 -9.78 17.37 23.63
N LEU A 15 -10.77 17.06 22.80
CA LEU A 15 -12.18 17.01 23.24
C LEU A 15 -13.00 16.17 22.25
N GLY A 16 -13.85 15.31 22.78
CA GLY A 16 -14.59 14.31 22.01
C GLY A 16 -15.98 14.72 21.54
N ALA A 17 -16.51 13.81 20.72
CA ALA A 17 -17.91 13.42 20.55
C ALA A 17 -18.87 14.30 19.70
N LEU A 18 -19.50 13.58 18.75
CA LEU A 18 -20.76 13.80 18.03
C LEU A 18 -20.82 14.90 16.95
N VAL A 19 -20.68 14.48 15.69
CA VAL A 19 -21.67 14.68 14.60
C VAL A 19 -21.47 13.56 13.55
N PRO A 20 -22.52 12.88 13.05
CA PRO A 20 -22.37 11.99 11.90
C PRO A 20 -22.21 12.84 10.63
N ALA A 21 -21.04 12.77 10.00
CA ALA A 21 -20.84 13.41 8.70
C ALA A 21 -21.52 12.55 7.62
N GLU A 22 -22.68 13.00 7.15
CA GLU A 22 -23.28 12.53 5.90
C GLU A 22 -22.26 12.68 4.77
N ILE A 23 -21.91 11.55 4.17
CA ILE A 23 -21.16 11.50 2.91
C ILE A 23 -22.10 12.08 1.84
N PRO A 24 -21.69 13.10 1.06
CA PRO A 24 -22.54 13.62 -0.01
C PRO A 24 -22.89 12.50 -1.01
N ARG A 25 -24.17 12.49 -1.44
CA ARG A 25 -24.81 11.45 -2.25
C ARG A 25 -23.91 10.86 -3.33
N VAL A 26 -23.57 9.59 -3.13
CA VAL A 26 -23.03 8.67 -4.14
C VAL A 26 -24.14 8.35 -5.14
N SER A 27 -23.87 8.58 -6.43
CA SER A 27 -24.69 8.02 -7.50
C SER A 27 -24.57 6.49 -7.48
N ARG A 28 -25.66 5.83 -7.09
CA ARG A 28 -25.79 4.37 -7.08
C ARG A 28 -25.60 3.86 -8.51
N ILE A 29 -24.58 3.03 -8.74
CA ILE A 29 -24.36 2.37 -10.03
C ILE A 29 -25.61 1.53 -10.36
N GLY A 30 -26.22 1.84 -11.51
CA GLY A 30 -27.40 1.17 -12.04
C GLY A 30 -27.11 -0.28 -12.41
N ARG A 31 -28.14 -1.11 -12.28
CA ARG A 31 -28.18 -2.51 -12.68
C ARG A 31 -28.01 -2.60 -14.20
N ILE A 32 -26.89 -3.16 -14.67
CA ILE A 32 -26.67 -3.45 -16.09
C ILE A 32 -27.40 -4.76 -16.41
N SER A 33 -28.32 -4.71 -17.38
CA SER A 33 -29.06 -5.86 -17.87
C SER A 33 -28.17 -6.80 -18.67
N SER A 34 -28.37 -8.10 -18.46
CA SER A 34 -27.78 -9.20 -19.21
C SER A 34 -28.40 -9.30 -20.61
N SER A 35 -27.63 -8.98 -21.64
CA SER A 35 -27.89 -9.47 -22.99
C SER A 35 -26.64 -9.38 -23.85
N LEU A 36 -25.85 -10.45 -23.97
CA LEU A 36 -24.99 -10.67 -25.13
C LEU A 36 -24.86 -12.16 -25.45
N SER A 37 -25.12 -12.45 -26.72
CA SER A 37 -25.17 -13.73 -27.43
C SER A 37 -23.82 -14.47 -27.46
N PRO A 38 -23.82 -15.80 -27.72
CA PRO A 38 -22.60 -16.61 -27.71
C PRO A 38 -21.76 -16.34 -28.96
N TRP A 39 -20.53 -15.84 -28.76
CA TRP A 39 -19.51 -15.82 -29.79
C TRP A 39 -18.83 -17.20 -29.86
N ALA A 40 -18.71 -17.70 -31.08
CA ALA A 40 -18.17 -19.01 -31.41
C ALA A 40 -16.67 -19.11 -31.12
N ALA A 41 -16.27 -20.27 -30.62
CA ALA A 41 -14.88 -20.65 -30.39
C ALA A 41 -14.12 -20.78 -31.72
N SER A 42 -13.07 -19.97 -31.90
CA SER A 42 -12.03 -20.24 -32.88
C SER A 42 -10.77 -20.71 -32.16
N ALA A 43 -10.43 -21.98 -32.35
CA ALA A 43 -9.21 -22.59 -31.85
C ALA A 43 -7.97 -21.88 -32.44
N SER A 44 -7.04 -21.47 -31.57
CA SER A 44 -5.71 -20.99 -31.97
C SER A 44 -4.67 -22.10 -31.75
N PRO A 45 -3.66 -22.23 -32.64
CA PRO A 45 -2.72 -23.34 -32.64
C PRO A 45 -1.71 -23.25 -31.48
N ARG A 46 -1.29 -24.43 -30.99
CA ARG A 46 -0.25 -24.59 -29.96
C ARG A 46 1.09 -24.04 -30.47
N SER A 47 1.69 -23.11 -29.75
CA SER A 47 3.10 -22.73 -29.92
C SER A 47 4.02 -23.72 -29.19
N PRO A 48 5.21 -24.04 -29.71
CA PRO A 48 6.15 -24.94 -29.06
C PRO A 48 6.82 -24.26 -27.85
N GLY A 49 7.10 -25.07 -26.82
CA GLY A 49 7.64 -24.61 -25.55
C GLY A 49 9.06 -24.04 -25.66
N PHE A 50 9.26 -22.83 -25.12
CA PHE A 50 10.57 -22.29 -24.81
C PHE A 50 10.88 -22.57 -23.34
N ALA A 51 11.95 -23.34 -23.09
CA ALA A 51 12.52 -23.52 -21.77
C ALA A 51 13.26 -22.24 -21.33
N VAL A 52 12.95 -21.74 -20.13
CA VAL A 52 13.65 -20.61 -19.51
C VAL A 52 14.85 -21.15 -18.72
N PRO A 53 16.11 -20.76 -19.02
CA PRO A 53 17.24 -21.20 -18.21
C PRO A 53 17.26 -20.47 -16.85
N ALA A 54 17.61 -21.22 -15.80
CA ALA A 54 17.77 -20.68 -14.45
C ALA A 54 18.95 -19.68 -14.40
N SER A 55 18.73 -18.49 -13.84
CA SER A 55 19.78 -17.49 -13.63
C SER A 55 20.73 -17.89 -12.48
N PRO A 56 22.04 -17.67 -12.61
CA PRO A 56 23.01 -18.02 -11.57
C PRO A 56 22.89 -17.09 -10.36
N ARG A 57 22.89 -17.70 -9.16
CA ARG A 57 22.89 -17.01 -7.86
C ARG A 57 24.29 -16.44 -7.59
N PRO A 58 24.45 -15.15 -7.22
CA PRO A 58 25.77 -14.60 -6.91
C PRO A 58 26.34 -15.20 -5.62
N PRO A 59 27.68 -15.33 -5.49
CA PRO A 59 28.30 -15.89 -4.30
C PRO A 59 28.10 -14.97 -3.09
N ALA A 60 27.87 -15.59 -1.93
CA ALA A 60 27.82 -14.87 -0.66
C ALA A 60 29.23 -14.42 -0.26
N VAL A 61 29.47 -13.11 -0.25
CA VAL A 61 30.69 -12.53 0.32
C VAL A 61 30.55 -12.50 1.85
N SER A 62 31.27 -13.37 2.55
CA SER A 62 31.46 -13.26 4.00
C SER A 62 32.80 -12.58 4.27
N GLY A 63 32.75 -11.28 4.57
CA GLY A 63 33.89 -10.54 5.12
C GLY A 63 33.77 -10.49 6.64
N ALA A 64 34.57 -11.28 7.36
CA ALA A 64 34.75 -11.14 8.79
C ALA A 64 35.88 -10.13 9.04
N LEU A 65 35.55 -8.93 9.49
CA LEU A 65 36.52 -7.98 10.05
C LEU A 65 36.50 -8.12 11.57
N SER A 66 37.56 -8.69 12.12
CA SER A 66 37.84 -8.75 13.55
C SER A 66 38.44 -7.40 13.99
N GLY A 67 37.78 -6.70 14.93
CA GLY A 67 38.34 -5.49 15.53
C GLY A 67 37.34 -4.59 16.24
N SER A 68 37.41 -4.57 17.57
CA SER A 68 36.93 -3.54 18.51
C SER A 68 35.43 -3.17 18.48
N GLY A 69 34.69 -3.58 19.52
CA GLY A 69 33.64 -2.81 20.23
C GLY A 69 32.55 -2.05 19.46
N ARG A 70 32.44 -2.19 18.15
CA ARG A 70 31.35 -1.65 17.35
C ARG A 70 30.26 -2.71 17.43
N VAL A 71 29.07 -2.32 17.90
CA VAL A 71 27.86 -3.08 17.61
C VAL A 71 27.93 -3.37 16.13
N ALA A 72 28.15 -4.64 15.76
CA ALA A 72 28.20 -5.07 14.38
C ALA A 72 26.79 -4.87 13.86
N ALA A 73 26.48 -3.65 13.42
CA ALA A 73 25.22 -3.30 12.81
C ALA A 73 25.12 -4.26 11.63
N ARG A 74 24.26 -5.27 11.75
CA ARG A 74 24.04 -6.24 10.70
C ARG A 74 23.69 -5.44 9.46
N LEU A 75 24.59 -5.41 8.50
CA LEU A 75 24.40 -4.69 7.25
C LEU A 75 23.18 -5.30 6.56
N LYS A 76 22.07 -4.58 6.56
CA LYS A 76 20.88 -4.95 5.81
C LYS A 76 21.10 -4.57 4.36
N SER A 77 20.74 -5.46 3.43
CA SER A 77 20.73 -5.11 2.02
C SER A 77 19.75 -3.96 1.74
N TYR A 78 20.00 -3.18 0.70
CA TYR A 78 19.08 -2.12 0.28
C TYR A 78 17.66 -2.64 0.02
N ARG A 79 17.54 -3.84 -0.56
CA ARG A 79 16.24 -4.51 -0.74
C ARG A 79 15.57 -4.76 0.60
N ALA A 80 16.27 -5.35 1.57
CA ALA A 80 15.70 -5.61 2.89
C ALA A 80 15.18 -4.33 3.54
N LEU A 81 15.94 -3.23 3.47
CA LEU A 81 15.54 -1.92 4.04
C LEU A 81 14.28 -1.34 3.39
N ARG A 82 14.16 -1.43 2.05
CA ARG A 82 12.99 -0.93 1.34
C ARG A 82 11.73 -1.73 1.63
N TYR A 83 11.84 -3.03 1.85
CA TYR A 83 10.72 -3.93 2.14
C TYR A 83 10.38 -4.04 3.64
N GLU A 84 11.03 -3.27 4.52
CA GLU A 84 10.61 -3.20 5.91
C GLU A 84 9.15 -2.74 6.02
N GLY A 85 8.28 -3.58 6.58
CA GLY A 85 6.85 -3.29 6.68
C GLY A 85 6.07 -3.49 5.39
N VAL A 86 6.62 -4.20 4.40
CA VAL A 86 5.97 -4.46 3.11
C VAL A 86 6.14 -5.93 2.72
N VAL A 87 5.03 -6.60 2.37
CA VAL A 87 5.07 -7.91 1.71
C VAL A 87 5.28 -7.66 0.22
N GLY A 88 6.40 -8.15 -0.31
CA GLY A 88 6.71 -8.02 -1.73
C GLY A 88 5.95 -9.04 -2.58
N GLN A 89 5.62 -8.64 -3.81
CA GLN A 89 4.92 -9.54 -4.72
C GLN A 89 5.87 -10.54 -5.38
N SER A 90 5.40 -11.77 -5.60
CA SER A 90 6.15 -12.83 -6.29
C SER A 90 6.00 -12.80 -7.81
N SER A 91 4.92 -12.22 -8.32
CA SER A 91 4.63 -12.09 -9.75
C SER A 91 3.94 -10.77 -10.07
N TRP A 92 3.90 -10.39 -11.35
CA TRP A 92 3.30 -9.13 -11.80
C TRP A 92 1.78 -9.02 -11.56
N HIS A 93 1.09 -10.14 -11.39
CA HIS A 93 -0.35 -10.19 -11.08
C HIS A 93 -0.69 -10.15 -9.59
N ALA A 94 0.29 -10.44 -8.75
CA ALA A 94 0.05 -10.66 -7.33
C ALA A 94 0.19 -9.38 -6.47
N CYS A 95 0.25 -8.21 -7.10
CA CYS A 95 0.29 -6.93 -6.39
C CYS A 95 -0.91 -6.73 -5.46
N GLY A 96 -2.13 -7.07 -5.89
CA GLY A 96 -3.34 -7.01 -5.08
C GLY A 96 -3.25 -7.88 -3.81
N PRO A 97 -3.03 -9.21 -3.93
CA PRO A 97 -2.78 -10.10 -2.80
C PRO A 97 -1.67 -9.59 -1.86
N ALA A 98 -0.54 -9.13 -2.40
CA ALA A 98 0.59 -8.65 -1.61
C ALA A 98 0.28 -7.34 -0.85
N VAL A 99 -0.52 -6.43 -1.43
CA VAL A 99 -1.03 -5.24 -0.72
C VAL A 99 -1.91 -5.66 0.46
N LEU A 100 -2.81 -6.62 0.28
CA LEU A 100 -3.67 -7.09 1.37
C LEU A 100 -2.87 -7.79 2.47
N ALA A 101 -1.91 -8.64 2.09
CA ALA A 101 -0.99 -9.28 3.03
C ALA A 101 -0.17 -8.25 3.83
N THR A 102 0.28 -7.18 3.17
CA THR A 102 0.96 -6.04 3.83
C THR A 102 0.05 -5.36 4.84
N TYR A 103 -1.18 -5.02 4.44
CA TYR A 103 -2.16 -4.37 5.31
C TYR A 103 -2.49 -5.23 6.54
N LEU A 104 -2.83 -6.50 6.32
CA LEU A 104 -3.23 -7.43 7.38
C LEU A 104 -2.08 -7.70 8.36
N THR A 105 -0.88 -7.99 7.86
CA THR A 105 0.27 -8.31 8.70
C THR A 105 0.74 -7.10 9.50
N TYR A 106 1.00 -5.98 8.81
CA TYR A 106 1.69 -4.87 9.43
C TYR A 106 0.75 -3.86 10.11
N TYR A 107 -0.52 -3.78 9.74
CA TYR A 107 -1.45 -2.80 10.34
C TYR A 107 -2.53 -3.47 11.19
N VAL A 108 -3.16 -4.53 10.70
CA VAL A 108 -4.18 -5.27 11.49
C VAL A 108 -3.53 -6.19 12.53
N GLY A 109 -2.33 -6.69 12.25
CA GLY A 109 -1.64 -7.66 13.11
C GLY A 109 -2.13 -9.09 12.94
N GLN A 110 -2.66 -9.41 11.76
CA GLN A 110 -2.95 -10.77 11.33
C GLN A 110 -1.83 -11.20 10.39
N GLU A 111 -0.95 -12.11 10.83
CA GLU A 111 0.08 -12.67 9.94
C GLU A 111 -0.59 -13.30 8.73
N THR A 112 -0.26 -12.81 7.54
CA THR A 112 -0.93 -13.20 6.30
C THR A 112 0.09 -13.15 5.17
N SER A 113 0.19 -14.24 4.44
CA SER A 113 1.11 -14.36 3.30
C SER A 113 0.46 -13.91 1.99
N GLU A 114 1.27 -13.61 0.98
CA GLU A 114 0.77 -13.37 -0.38
C GLU A 114 0.05 -14.62 -0.92
N ALA A 115 0.60 -15.82 -0.69
CA ALA A 115 0.02 -17.09 -1.14
C ALA A 115 -1.38 -17.32 -0.56
N GLU A 116 -1.56 -17.06 0.73
CA GLU A 116 -2.88 -17.17 1.39
C GLU A 116 -3.89 -16.19 0.76
N MET A 117 -3.48 -14.96 0.46
CA MET A 117 -4.36 -14.00 -0.20
C MET A 117 -4.66 -14.37 -1.65
N ILE A 118 -3.71 -14.99 -2.37
CA ILE A 118 -3.95 -15.55 -3.70
C ILE A 118 -4.99 -16.66 -3.62
N GLU A 119 -4.89 -17.57 -2.64
CA GLU A 119 -5.86 -18.63 -2.42
C GLU A 119 -7.25 -18.09 -2.07
N LEU A 120 -7.35 -17.05 -1.25
CA LEU A 120 -8.64 -16.40 -0.96
C LEU A 120 -9.25 -15.73 -2.20
N ILE A 121 -8.43 -15.15 -3.06
CA ILE A 121 -8.89 -14.49 -4.29
C ILE A 121 -9.27 -15.51 -5.37
N THR A 122 -8.60 -16.66 -5.43
CA THR A 122 -8.80 -17.67 -6.48
C THR A 122 -9.70 -18.84 -6.08
N GLY A 123 -9.77 -19.18 -4.79
CA GLY A 123 -10.40 -20.39 -4.26
C GLY A 123 -11.68 -20.17 -3.44
N ALA A 124 -11.92 -18.99 -2.88
CA ALA A 124 -13.10 -18.72 -2.07
C ALA A 124 -14.31 -18.29 -2.93
N GLY A 125 -14.99 -19.25 -3.58
CA GLY A 125 -16.41 -19.13 -3.93
C GLY A 125 -16.85 -17.88 -4.69
N SER A 126 -15.99 -17.23 -5.47
CA SER A 126 -16.47 -16.31 -6.47
C SER A 126 -17.16 -17.15 -7.54
N GLU A 127 -18.44 -16.89 -7.80
CA GLU A 127 -19.18 -17.41 -8.97
C GLU A 127 -18.61 -16.91 -10.32
N GLY A 128 -17.30 -16.68 -10.37
CA GLY A 128 -16.52 -16.29 -11.51
C GLY A 128 -15.07 -16.33 -11.05
N ALA A 129 -14.18 -16.93 -11.84
CA ALA A 129 -12.74 -16.74 -11.74
C ALA A 129 -12.38 -15.25 -11.45
N PRO A 130 -11.14 -14.91 -11.01
CA PRO A 130 -10.68 -13.51 -11.06
C PRO A 130 -11.16 -12.90 -12.38
N ALA A 131 -11.75 -11.70 -12.34
CA ALA A 131 -12.65 -11.23 -13.42
C ALA A 131 -12.06 -11.25 -14.85
N GLY A 132 -10.75 -11.51 -15.03
CA GLY A 132 -10.09 -11.74 -16.31
C GLY A 132 -9.48 -13.14 -16.57
N GLY A 133 -9.72 -14.16 -15.75
CA GLY A 133 -9.22 -15.54 -15.95
C GLY A 133 -7.83 -15.84 -15.34
N ALA A 134 -7.29 -17.02 -15.66
CA ALA A 134 -5.96 -17.44 -15.21
C ALA A 134 -4.88 -16.50 -15.79
N GLY A 135 -4.15 -15.79 -14.91
CA GLY A 135 -3.22 -14.75 -15.35
C GLY A 135 -3.90 -13.40 -15.62
N ALA A 136 -5.06 -13.11 -15.02
CA ALA A 136 -5.50 -11.74 -14.82
C ALA A 136 -5.19 -11.29 -13.39
N GLY A 137 -4.80 -10.03 -13.22
CA GLY A 137 -4.63 -9.44 -11.89
C GLY A 137 -5.95 -9.37 -11.11
N ALA A 138 -5.87 -9.23 -9.79
CA ALA A 138 -7.04 -9.11 -8.93
C ALA A 138 -7.84 -7.82 -9.22
N SER A 139 -9.17 -7.88 -9.18
CA SER A 139 -10.02 -6.69 -9.23
C SER A 139 -10.23 -6.10 -7.82
N LEU A 140 -10.68 -4.84 -7.72
CA LEU A 140 -11.07 -4.24 -6.44
C LEU A 140 -12.20 -5.02 -5.73
N LEU A 141 -13.10 -5.66 -6.49
CA LEU A 141 -14.15 -6.51 -5.93
C LEU A 141 -13.55 -7.78 -5.31
N ASP A 142 -12.55 -8.37 -5.95
CA ASP A 142 -11.84 -9.54 -5.42
C ASP A 142 -11.10 -9.18 -4.12
N LEU A 143 -10.42 -8.02 -4.11
CA LEU A 143 -9.76 -7.54 -2.90
C LEU A 143 -10.75 -7.29 -1.76
N LYS A 144 -11.91 -6.72 -2.06
CA LYS A 144 -12.99 -6.51 -1.08
C LYS A 144 -13.51 -7.83 -0.51
N ARG A 145 -13.74 -8.83 -1.34
CA ARG A 145 -14.21 -10.17 -0.91
C ARG A 145 -13.15 -10.87 -0.05
N ALA A 146 -11.88 -10.80 -0.44
CA ALA A 146 -10.79 -11.41 0.30
C ALA A 146 -10.56 -10.75 1.66
N LEU A 147 -10.66 -9.42 1.77
CA LEU A 147 -10.66 -8.73 3.07
C LEU A 147 -11.84 -9.16 3.95
N ALA A 148 -13.03 -9.29 3.38
CA ALA A 148 -14.22 -9.73 4.11
C ALA A 148 -14.05 -11.17 4.65
N ALA A 149 -13.43 -12.06 3.88
CA ALA A 149 -13.08 -13.41 4.34
C ALA A 149 -12.09 -13.41 5.53
N LYS A 150 -11.26 -12.36 5.65
CA LYS A 150 -10.38 -12.10 6.80
C LYS A 150 -11.06 -11.30 7.94
N GLY A 151 -12.37 -11.10 7.86
CA GLY A 151 -13.15 -10.38 8.87
C GLY A 151 -13.02 -8.85 8.81
N ILE A 152 -12.48 -8.30 7.72
CA ILE A 152 -12.33 -6.86 7.52
C ILE A 152 -13.29 -6.39 6.44
N ALA A 153 -14.30 -5.61 6.82
CA ALA A 153 -15.17 -4.96 5.84
C ALA A 153 -14.37 -3.95 5.02
N ALA A 154 -14.76 -3.70 3.77
CA ALA A 154 -14.12 -2.67 2.94
C ALA A 154 -15.12 -2.00 2.01
N ALA A 155 -14.89 -0.72 1.73
CA ALA A 155 -15.71 0.11 0.85
C ALA A 155 -14.86 0.70 -0.29
N GLY A 156 -15.37 0.60 -1.51
CA GLY A 156 -14.75 1.16 -2.69
C GLY A 156 -15.25 2.59 -2.93
N TYR A 157 -14.35 3.50 -3.25
CA TYR A 157 -14.67 4.90 -3.56
C TYR A 157 -13.94 5.35 -4.83
N ARG A 158 -14.44 6.44 -5.41
CA ARG A 158 -13.73 7.21 -6.42
C ARG A 158 -13.47 8.60 -5.86
N VAL A 159 -12.19 8.97 -5.72
CA VAL A 159 -11.74 10.23 -5.11
C VAL A 159 -10.61 10.83 -5.93
N ASP A 160 -10.49 12.16 -5.97
CA ASP A 160 -9.30 12.81 -6.52
C ASP A 160 -8.14 12.85 -5.49
N ALA A 161 -6.98 13.36 -5.91
CA ALA A 161 -5.81 13.46 -5.03
C ALA A 161 -6.04 14.40 -3.83
N GLU A 162 -6.84 15.45 -4.00
CA GLU A 162 -7.15 16.41 -2.92
C GLU A 162 -8.02 15.76 -1.83
N ALA A 163 -9.08 15.06 -2.22
CA ALA A 163 -9.94 14.30 -1.32
C ALA A 163 -9.18 13.18 -0.61
N LEU A 164 -8.21 12.54 -1.29
CA LEU A 164 -7.31 11.56 -0.68
C LEU A 164 -6.44 12.18 0.43
N LEU A 165 -5.87 13.37 0.20
CA LEU A 165 -5.12 14.08 1.23
C LEU A 165 -6.01 14.49 2.40
N ALA A 166 -7.19 15.05 2.11
CA ALA A 166 -8.14 15.46 3.12
C ALA A 166 -8.61 14.26 3.97
N TYR A 167 -8.75 13.07 3.38
CA TYR A 167 -9.02 11.82 4.11
C TYR A 167 -7.96 11.52 5.16
N PHE A 168 -6.68 11.61 4.81
CA PHE A 168 -5.60 11.38 5.77
C PHE A 168 -5.48 12.48 6.82
N GLN A 169 -5.71 13.75 6.44
CA GLN A 169 -5.71 14.87 7.38
C GLN A 169 -6.78 14.72 8.48
N ARG A 170 -7.91 14.07 8.17
CA ARG A 170 -8.97 13.75 9.13
C ARG A 170 -8.70 12.49 9.96
N GLY A 171 -7.51 11.89 9.85
CA GLY A 171 -7.14 10.68 10.61
C GLY A 171 -7.58 9.37 9.96
N GLY A 172 -7.81 9.37 8.65
CA GLY A 172 -8.15 8.17 7.89
C GLY A 172 -7.05 7.08 7.97
N PRO A 173 -7.41 5.80 8.23
CA PRO A 173 -6.45 4.69 8.25
C PRO A 173 -5.86 4.41 6.84
N PRO A 174 -4.83 3.55 6.72
CA PRO A 174 -4.27 3.18 5.43
C PRO A 174 -5.34 2.62 4.48
N LEU A 175 -5.25 2.98 3.20
CA LEU A 175 -6.18 2.53 2.16
C LEU A 175 -5.42 2.04 0.92
N ILE A 176 -6.10 1.25 0.08
CA ILE A 176 -5.52 0.70 -1.14
C ILE A 176 -5.85 1.63 -2.30
N LEU A 177 -4.82 2.02 -3.06
CA LEU A 177 -4.93 2.78 -4.30
C LEU A 177 -4.84 1.84 -5.50
N HIS A 178 -5.62 2.11 -6.54
CA HIS A 178 -5.42 1.52 -7.86
C HIS A 178 -4.85 2.56 -8.83
N VAL A 179 -3.74 2.21 -9.47
CA VAL A 179 -3.01 3.06 -10.41
C VAL A 179 -2.86 2.32 -11.75
N THR A 180 -2.68 3.04 -12.85
CA THR A 180 -2.75 2.46 -14.21
C THR A 180 -1.44 2.52 -14.98
N ARG A 181 -0.44 3.24 -14.50
CA ARG A 181 0.86 3.39 -15.16
C ARG A 181 2.01 2.88 -14.30
N PRO A 182 3.02 2.22 -14.89
CA PRO A 182 3.12 1.83 -16.31
C PRO A 182 2.14 0.70 -16.72
N GLN A 183 1.51 0.05 -15.74
CA GLN A 183 0.44 -0.93 -15.91
C GLN A 183 -0.49 -0.86 -14.68
N HIS A 184 -1.63 -1.55 -14.75
CA HIS A 184 -2.54 -1.71 -13.63
C HIS A 184 -1.82 -2.27 -12.39
N HIS A 185 -1.90 -1.56 -11.28
CA HIS A 185 -1.16 -1.87 -10.07
C HIS A 185 -1.90 -1.41 -8.81
N PHE A 186 -1.65 -2.08 -7.69
CA PHE A 186 -2.18 -1.73 -6.39
C PHE A 186 -1.08 -1.27 -5.45
N LEU A 187 -1.35 -0.21 -4.71
CA LEU A 187 -0.47 0.34 -3.69
C LEU A 187 -1.22 0.46 -2.37
N LEU A 188 -0.55 0.28 -1.24
CA LEU A 188 -1.10 0.68 0.05
C LEU A 188 -0.64 2.11 0.37
N ALA A 189 -1.56 3.07 0.40
CA ALA A 189 -1.28 4.41 0.90
C ALA A 189 -1.36 4.41 2.42
N ILE A 190 -0.24 4.71 3.07
CA ILE A 190 -0.10 4.67 4.52
C ILE A 190 -0.46 6.03 5.12
N GLY A 191 -0.01 7.12 4.49
CA GLY A 191 -0.36 8.47 4.90
C GLY A 191 0.70 9.51 4.54
N PRO A 192 0.44 10.78 4.86
CA PRO A 192 1.33 11.88 4.55
C PRO A 192 2.55 11.93 5.48
N VAL A 193 3.69 12.30 4.92
CA VAL A 193 4.92 12.63 5.66
C VAL A 193 5.52 13.95 5.13
N PRO A 194 6.37 14.63 5.92
CA PRO A 194 7.12 15.78 5.42
C PRO A 194 8.02 15.36 4.25
N GLY A 195 7.95 16.11 3.15
CA GLY A 195 8.70 15.76 1.94
C GLY A 195 10.19 16.04 2.02
N LYS A 196 10.93 15.37 1.13
CA LYS A 196 12.41 15.42 1.10
C LYS A 196 13.02 16.78 0.82
N ARG A 197 12.35 17.64 0.04
CA ARG A 197 12.89 18.91 -0.47
C ARG A 197 11.95 20.09 -0.16
N GLY A 198 12.17 20.76 0.98
CA GLY A 198 11.53 22.06 1.24
C GLY A 198 10.08 22.01 1.75
N GLY A 199 9.63 20.91 2.33
CA GLY A 199 8.43 20.90 3.18
C GLY A 199 7.10 20.57 2.51
N ALA A 200 7.05 20.32 1.20
CA ALA A 200 5.85 19.79 0.56
C ALA A 200 5.47 18.41 1.11
N VAL A 201 4.18 18.11 1.23
CA VAL A 201 3.71 16.80 1.75
C VAL A 201 3.93 15.71 0.70
N GLU A 202 4.51 14.58 1.10
CA GLU A 202 4.60 13.36 0.29
C GLU A 202 3.73 12.27 0.91
N LEU A 203 3.10 11.42 0.10
CA LEU A 203 2.48 10.19 0.58
C LEU A 203 3.51 9.07 0.72
N LEU A 204 3.58 8.49 1.91
CA LEU A 204 4.20 7.20 2.12
C LEU A 204 3.28 6.10 1.56
N VAL A 205 3.78 5.37 0.58
CA VAL A 205 3.11 4.21 0.00
C VAL A 205 3.96 2.96 0.17
N ALA A 206 3.31 1.82 0.40
CA ALA A 206 3.92 0.51 0.28
C ALA A 206 3.56 -0.08 -1.09
N ASP A 207 4.57 -0.16 -1.95
CA ASP A 207 4.50 -0.73 -3.28
C ASP A 207 5.04 -2.17 -3.26
N PRO A 208 4.22 -3.21 -3.51
CA PRO A 208 4.71 -4.59 -3.48
C PRO A 208 5.84 -4.89 -4.47
N SER A 209 5.95 -4.10 -5.56
CA SER A 209 7.02 -4.25 -6.56
C SER A 209 8.34 -3.62 -6.12
N TYR A 210 8.33 -2.62 -5.23
CA TYR A 210 9.50 -1.80 -4.94
C TYR A 210 9.77 -1.51 -3.45
N GLY A 211 8.89 -1.95 -2.55
CA GLY A 211 8.90 -1.64 -1.13
C GLY A 211 8.29 -0.26 -0.84
N ARG A 212 8.76 0.39 0.23
CA ARG A 212 8.28 1.72 0.62
C ARG A 212 8.74 2.79 -0.37
N ARG A 213 7.82 3.67 -0.76
CA ARG A 213 8.09 4.83 -1.62
C ARG A 213 7.41 6.07 -1.08
N LEU A 214 7.97 7.22 -1.46
CA LEU A 214 7.37 8.52 -1.24
C LEU A 214 6.92 9.04 -2.60
N VAL A 215 5.65 9.41 -2.67
CA VAL A 215 4.98 9.85 -3.89
C VAL A 215 4.37 11.21 -3.62
N ARG A 216 4.64 12.18 -4.50
CA ARG A 216 3.99 13.49 -4.39
C ARG A 216 2.52 13.36 -4.83
N PRO A 217 1.57 14.04 -4.16
CA PRO A 217 0.17 13.99 -4.55
C PRO A 217 -0.06 14.30 -6.04
N GLU A 218 0.63 15.31 -6.57
CA GLU A 218 0.53 15.72 -7.98
C GLU A 218 1.05 14.65 -8.97
N GLU A 219 1.91 13.73 -8.51
CA GLU A 219 2.42 12.63 -9.32
C GLU A 219 1.43 11.47 -9.44
N LEU A 220 0.44 11.37 -8.55
CA LEU A 220 -0.51 10.25 -8.56
C LEU A 220 -1.24 10.18 -9.91
N GLU A 221 -1.76 11.30 -10.40
CA GLU A 221 -2.47 11.34 -11.68
C GLU A 221 -1.51 11.37 -12.87
N SER A 222 -0.53 12.28 -12.82
CA SER A 222 0.37 12.58 -13.93
C SER A 222 1.34 11.43 -14.25
N HIS A 223 1.90 10.78 -13.21
CA HIS A 223 2.93 9.75 -13.36
C HIS A 223 2.36 8.34 -13.18
N TRP A 224 1.56 8.13 -12.14
CA TRP A 224 1.03 6.80 -11.79
C TRP A 224 -0.31 6.48 -12.48
N GLY A 225 -0.99 7.47 -13.07
CA GLY A 225 -2.28 7.25 -13.71
C GLY A 225 -3.37 6.85 -12.70
N PHE A 226 -3.39 7.49 -11.54
CA PHE A 226 -4.45 7.36 -10.56
C PHE A 226 -5.77 7.88 -11.15
N LEU A 227 -6.76 6.99 -11.30
CA LEU A 227 -8.10 7.34 -11.81
C LEU A 227 -9.12 7.61 -10.70
N GLY A 228 -8.64 7.62 -9.45
CA GLY A 228 -9.41 7.87 -8.25
C GLY A 228 -9.96 6.63 -7.55
N TYR A 229 -9.81 5.44 -8.12
CA TYR A 229 -10.33 4.22 -7.51
C TYR A 229 -9.51 3.81 -6.27
N VAL A 230 -10.19 3.76 -5.13
CA VAL A 230 -9.60 3.36 -3.85
C VAL A 230 -10.47 2.31 -3.16
N LEU A 231 -9.84 1.45 -2.36
CA LEU A 231 -10.51 0.53 -1.44
C LEU A 231 -10.10 0.89 -0.02
N VAL A 232 -11.08 1.25 0.80
CA VAL A 232 -10.89 1.65 2.20
C VAL A 232 -11.30 0.48 3.09
N PRO A 233 -10.35 -0.18 3.77
CA PRO A 233 -10.68 -1.14 4.82
C PRO A 233 -11.35 -0.43 6.01
N VAL A 234 -12.37 -1.07 6.58
CA VAL A 234 -13.17 -0.58 7.70
C VAL A 234 -13.12 -1.62 8.83
N PRO A 235 -11.97 -1.78 9.50
CA PRO A 235 -11.87 -2.66 10.66
C PRO A 235 -12.77 -2.13 11.78
N LEU A 236 -13.46 -3.03 12.49
CA LEU A 236 -14.18 -2.68 13.71
C LEU A 236 -13.21 -2.59 14.89
N GLU A 237 -13.62 -1.93 15.97
CA GLU A 237 -12.84 -1.95 17.21
C GLU A 237 -12.75 -3.38 17.78
N PRO A 238 -11.61 -3.77 18.38
CA PRO A 238 -10.41 -2.97 18.69
C PRO A 238 -9.37 -2.87 17.57
N LEU A 239 -9.64 -3.42 16.37
CA LEU A 239 -8.66 -3.50 15.28
C LEU A 239 -8.36 -2.13 14.68
N LEU A 240 -9.34 -1.24 14.59
CA LEU A 240 -9.16 0.11 14.07
C LEU A 240 -8.08 0.88 14.85
N ARG A 241 -8.17 0.89 16.18
CA ARG A 241 -7.15 1.52 17.05
C ARG A 241 -5.76 1.00 16.74
N ARG A 242 -5.59 -0.32 16.65
CA ARG A 242 -4.29 -0.94 16.34
C ARG A 242 -3.77 -0.50 14.97
N VAL A 243 -4.64 -0.46 13.97
CA VAL A 243 -4.27 0.01 12.61
C VAL A 243 -3.74 1.44 12.67
N GLN A 244 -4.43 2.33 13.39
CA GLN A 244 -4.02 3.73 13.55
C GLN A 244 -2.71 3.88 14.32
N GLU A 245 -2.53 3.15 15.43
CA GLU A 245 -1.28 3.16 16.21
C GLU A 245 -0.08 2.72 15.34
N ARG A 246 -0.24 1.66 14.56
CA ARG A 246 0.81 1.15 13.67
C ARG A 246 1.06 2.07 12.47
N GLN A 247 0.02 2.74 11.96
CA GLN A 247 0.13 3.79 10.95
C GLN A 247 0.98 4.96 11.46
N VAL A 248 0.65 5.50 12.64
CA VAL A 248 1.42 6.59 13.27
C VAL A 248 2.88 6.17 13.46
N ALA A 249 3.13 4.96 13.96
CA ALA A 249 4.49 4.46 14.13
C ALA A 249 5.25 4.31 12.79
N ALA A 250 4.58 3.90 11.72
CA ALA A 250 5.19 3.80 10.39
C ALA A 250 5.56 5.18 9.82
N LEU A 251 4.67 6.17 9.94
CA LEU A 251 4.92 7.54 9.49
C LEU A 251 6.03 8.21 10.31
N ALA A 252 6.06 8.00 11.62
CA ALA A 252 7.11 8.52 12.50
C ALA A 252 8.51 7.97 12.13
N ARG A 253 8.63 6.65 11.94
CA ARG A 253 9.89 6.02 11.50
C ARG A 253 10.36 6.57 10.16
N GLU A 254 9.44 6.79 9.23
CA GLU A 254 9.80 7.37 7.94
C GLU A 254 10.26 8.83 8.08
N GLY A 255 9.60 9.63 8.91
CA GLY A 255 10.02 10.99 9.23
C GLY A 255 11.43 11.05 9.83
N GLU A 256 11.76 10.15 10.76
CA GLU A 256 13.11 10.02 11.32
C GLU A 256 14.14 9.65 10.26
N ARG A 257 13.81 8.67 9.40
CA ARG A 257 14.67 8.25 8.29
C ARG A 257 14.96 9.42 7.34
N LEU A 258 13.95 10.23 7.02
CA LEU A 258 14.12 11.39 6.15
C LEU A 258 14.99 12.47 6.78
N ARG A 259 14.80 12.78 8.07
CA ARG A 259 15.66 13.72 8.80
C ARG A 259 17.12 13.24 8.82
N PHE A 260 17.33 11.94 9.06
CA PHE A 260 18.66 11.35 9.01
C PHE A 260 19.30 11.51 7.62
N LEU A 261 18.57 11.19 6.55
CA LEU A 261 19.08 11.33 5.18
C LEU A 261 19.37 12.78 4.80
N GLN A 262 18.54 13.73 5.24
CA GLN A 262 18.80 15.15 5.03
C GLN A 262 20.02 15.62 5.81
N ALA A 263 20.21 15.14 7.03
CA ALA A 263 21.40 15.43 7.82
C ALA A 263 22.64 14.94 7.08
N VAL A 264 22.71 13.65 6.71
CA VAL A 264 23.86 13.07 5.99
C VAL A 264 24.09 13.74 4.64
N GLY A 265 23.03 14.06 3.88
CA GLY A 265 23.14 14.74 2.59
C GLY A 265 23.69 16.17 2.67
N ARG A 266 23.60 16.83 3.84
CA ARG A 266 24.23 18.14 4.06
C ARG A 266 25.74 18.06 4.33
N TRP A 267 26.27 16.89 4.67
CA TRP A 267 27.72 16.65 4.86
C TRP A 267 28.43 16.20 3.58
N GLY A 268 27.70 16.12 2.46
CA GLY A 268 28.25 15.77 1.14
C GLY A 268 28.28 16.98 0.21
N VAL A 269 29.23 17.88 0.42
CA VAL A 269 29.78 18.82 -0.58
C VAL A 269 31.24 19.10 -0.26
#